data_AF-A0A377DH41-F1
#
_entry.id   AF-A0A377DH41-F1
#
_cell.length_a   1.000
_cell.length_b   1.000
_cell.length_c   1.000
_cell.angle_alpha   90.00
_cell.angle_beta   90.00
_cell.angle_gamma   90.00
#
_symmetry.space_group_name_H-M   'P 1'
#
loop_
_entity.id
_entity.type
_entity.pdbx_description
1 polymer ?
#
loop_
_entity_poly.entity_id
_entity_poly.type
_entity_poly.pdbx_seq_one_letter_code
_entity_poly.pdbx_strand_id
1 'polypeptide(L)'
;MPLDSTNIRQTMTDLIQRPRRLRKSPALRAMFEETTLSLNDLVLPIFVEEEIDDYKAVEAMPGVMRIPEKHLAREIERIANAGIRSVMTFGISTIPMKPAAMPGGKMDWWRGCRASASRLCQK
;
A
#
# COMPACT_ATOMS: atom_id res chain seq x y z
N MET A 1 -41.60 -31.79 -15.38
CA MET A 1 -41.76 -30.32 -15.24
C MET A 1 -41.79 -29.73 -16.64
N PRO A 2 -42.96 -29.33 -17.17
CA PRO A 2 -43.03 -28.83 -18.53
C PRO A 2 -42.43 -27.42 -18.60
N LEU A 3 -41.68 -27.17 -19.68
CA LEU A 3 -41.16 -25.85 -20.01
C LEU A 3 -42.34 -24.93 -20.32
N ASP A 4 -42.66 -24.04 -19.37
CA ASP A 4 -43.63 -22.97 -19.61
C ASP A 4 -43.04 -21.98 -20.63
N SER A 5 -43.88 -21.50 -21.54
CA SER A 5 -43.54 -20.56 -22.62
C SER A 5 -42.97 -19.23 -22.12
N THR A 6 -43.22 -18.90 -20.85
CA THR A 6 -42.58 -17.80 -20.09
C THR A 6 -41.11 -18.08 -19.74
N ASN A 7 -40.73 -19.33 -19.50
CA ASN A 7 -39.36 -19.74 -19.15
C ASN A 7 -38.42 -19.74 -20.37
N ILE A 8 -38.95 -19.97 -21.58
CA ILE A 8 -38.19 -19.91 -22.84
C ILE A 8 -37.70 -18.49 -23.11
N ARG A 9 -38.52 -17.46 -22.84
CA ARG A 9 -38.09 -16.05 -23.01
C ARG A 9 -36.97 -15.68 -22.02
N GLN A 10 -37.03 -16.20 -20.80
CA GLN A 10 -36.05 -15.95 -19.76
C GLN A 10 -34.70 -16.63 -20.06
N THR A 11 -34.73 -17.90 -20.50
CA THR A 11 -33.53 -18.61 -21.00
C THR A 11 -32.98 -18.03 -22.30
N MET A 12 -33.83 -17.53 -23.22
CA MET A 12 -33.38 -16.83 -24.43
C MET A 12 -32.70 -15.49 -24.11
N THR A 13 -33.14 -14.77 -23.07
CA THR A 13 -32.50 -13.52 -22.63
C THR A 13 -31.09 -13.79 -22.09
N ASP A 14 -30.90 -14.92 -21.38
CA ASP A 14 -29.58 -15.42 -20.95
C ASP A 14 -28.65 -15.82 -22.12
N LEU A 15 -29.21 -16.20 -23.27
CA LEU A 15 -28.41 -16.42 -24.49
C LEU A 15 -28.03 -15.11 -25.18
N ILE A 16 -28.80 -14.03 -24.99
CA ILE A 16 -28.59 -12.69 -25.55
C ILE A 16 -27.52 -11.92 -24.75
N GLN A 17 -27.58 -11.97 -23.41
CA GLN A 17 -26.56 -11.37 -22.54
C GLN A 17 -25.53 -12.43 -22.11
N ARG A 18 -24.38 -12.45 -22.80
CA ARG A 18 -23.27 -13.38 -22.49
C ARG A 18 -21.99 -12.63 -22.08
N PRO A 19 -21.85 -12.24 -20.79
CA PRO A 19 -20.68 -11.50 -20.28
C PRO A 19 -19.34 -12.20 -20.51
N ARG A 20 -19.34 -13.54 -20.59
CA ARG A 20 -18.16 -14.34 -20.93
C ARG A 20 -17.53 -13.96 -22.28
N ARG A 21 -18.27 -13.37 -23.22
CA ARG A 21 -17.75 -12.91 -24.53
C ARG A 21 -16.69 -11.81 -24.37
N LEU A 22 -16.89 -10.88 -23.43
CA LEU A 22 -15.97 -9.77 -23.16
C LEU A 22 -14.67 -10.22 -22.46
N ARG A 23 -14.65 -11.43 -21.87
CA ARG A 23 -13.49 -12.00 -21.19
C ARG A 23 -12.71 -13.01 -22.04
N LYS A 24 -12.99 -13.13 -23.34
CA LYS A 24 -12.40 -14.16 -24.21
C LYS A 24 -10.91 -13.96 -24.51
N SER A 25 -10.48 -12.72 -24.71
CA SER A 25 -9.09 -12.40 -25.04
C SER A 25 -8.52 -11.34 -24.08
N PRO A 26 -7.19 -11.31 -23.87
CA PRO A 26 -6.55 -10.25 -23.11
C PRO A 26 -6.85 -8.85 -23.66
N ALA A 27 -6.88 -8.69 -24.99
CA ALA A 27 -7.20 -7.42 -25.63
C ALA A 27 -8.63 -6.92 -25.33
N LEU A 28 -9.61 -7.83 -25.34
CA LEU A 28 -10.99 -7.47 -24.95
C LEU A 28 -11.09 -7.12 -23.46
N ARG A 29 -10.33 -7.81 -22.59
CA ARG A 29 -10.30 -7.45 -21.17
C ARG A 29 -9.70 -6.08 -20.93
N ALA A 30 -8.61 -5.74 -21.63
CA ALA A 30 -7.96 -4.44 -21.53
C ALA A 30 -8.84 -3.29 -22.04
N MET A 31 -9.63 -3.52 -23.11
CA MET A 31 -10.58 -2.51 -23.62
C MET A 31 -11.73 -2.21 -22.64
N PHE A 32 -12.12 -3.18 -21.82
CA PHE A 32 -13.21 -3.09 -20.86
C PHE A 32 -12.70 -3.04 -19.41
N GLU A 33 -11.42 -2.73 -19.21
CA GLU A 33 -10.82 -2.57 -17.88
C GLU A 33 -11.29 -1.25 -17.26
N GLU A 34 -11.92 -1.32 -16.09
CA GLU A 34 -12.47 -0.14 -15.42
C GLU A 34 -11.47 0.51 -14.46
N THR A 35 -10.54 -0.27 -13.91
CA THR A 35 -9.62 0.19 -12.86
C THR A 35 -8.21 -0.18 -13.26
N THR A 36 -7.34 0.81 -13.34
CA THR A 36 -5.90 0.61 -13.52
C THR A 36 -5.18 1.06 -12.25
N LEU A 37 -4.10 0.37 -11.91
CA LEU A 37 -3.23 0.74 -10.79
C LEU A 37 -1.89 1.18 -11.33
N SER A 38 -1.42 2.33 -10.88
CA SER A 38 -0.09 2.85 -11.15
C SER A 38 0.75 2.86 -9.87
N LEU A 39 2.08 2.98 -10.00
CA LEU A 39 2.98 3.13 -8.85
C LEU A 39 2.66 4.35 -7.97
N ASN A 40 1.85 5.27 -8.49
CA ASN A 40 1.47 6.52 -7.84
C ASN A 40 0.32 6.34 -6.85
N ASP A 41 -0.45 5.27 -7.06
CA ASP A 41 -1.59 4.89 -6.23
C ASP A 41 -1.13 4.06 -5.01
N LEU A 42 0.16 3.72 -4.95
CA LEU A 42 0.77 2.93 -3.89
C LEU A 42 1.43 3.83 -2.83
N VAL A 43 1.20 3.49 -1.57
CA VAL A 43 1.86 4.10 -0.41
C VAL A 43 2.53 3.00 0.40
N LEU A 44 3.84 3.13 0.62
CA LEU A 44 4.61 2.14 1.38
C LEU A 44 4.68 2.50 2.86
N PRO A 45 4.07 1.73 3.78
CA PRO A 45 4.28 1.90 5.20
C PRO A 45 5.66 1.40 5.63
N ILE A 46 6.42 2.22 6.36
CA ILE A 46 7.72 1.84 6.93
C ILE A 46 7.73 2.05 8.44
N PHE A 47 8.40 1.15 9.16
CA PHE A 47 8.52 1.18 10.62
C PHE A 47 9.93 1.60 11.01
N VAL A 48 10.04 2.67 11.79
CA VAL A 48 11.31 3.23 12.27
C VAL A 48 11.38 3.07 13.78
N GLU A 49 12.50 2.54 14.27
CA GLU A 49 12.75 2.35 15.71
C GLU A 49 14.14 2.95 16.03
N GLU A 50 14.20 3.81 17.04
CA GLU A 50 15.43 4.55 17.41
C GLU A 50 16.43 3.67 18.17
N GLU A 51 15.94 2.68 18.93
CA GLU A 51 16.73 1.86 19.86
C GLU A 51 17.37 0.63 19.21
N ILE A 52 17.27 0.48 17.88
CA ILE A 52 17.84 -0.65 17.15
C ILE A 52 19.06 -0.23 16.33
N ASP A 53 20.07 -1.09 16.33
CA ASP A 53 21.28 -0.90 15.55
C ASP A 53 21.24 -1.56 14.17
N ASP A 54 20.37 -2.53 13.98
CA ASP A 54 20.25 -3.25 12.71
C ASP A 54 18.79 -3.58 12.42
N TYR A 55 18.50 -3.98 11.19
CA TYR A 55 17.16 -4.31 10.73
C TYR A 55 16.58 -5.46 11.58
N LYS A 56 15.42 -5.21 12.18
CA LYS A 56 14.74 -6.21 13.03
C LYS A 56 13.44 -6.66 12.38
N ALA A 57 13.24 -7.97 12.26
CA ALA A 57 12.01 -8.51 11.69
C ALA A 57 10.81 -8.25 12.61
N VAL A 58 9.65 -7.94 12.00
CA VAL A 58 8.37 -7.90 12.72
C VAL A 58 7.76 -9.30 12.67
N GLU A 59 7.73 -9.99 13.80
CA GLU A 59 7.23 -11.39 13.87
C GLU A 59 5.79 -11.54 13.35
N ALA A 60 4.94 -10.54 13.60
CA ALA A 60 3.55 -10.54 13.14
C ALA A 60 3.40 -10.28 11.63
N MET A 61 4.44 -9.77 10.95
CA MET A 61 4.41 -9.39 9.54
C MET A 61 5.68 -9.90 8.83
N PRO A 62 5.70 -11.17 8.40
CA PRO A 62 6.83 -11.73 7.67
C PRO A 62 7.17 -10.90 6.42
N GLY A 63 8.45 -10.55 6.26
CA GLY A 63 8.93 -9.71 5.16
C GLY A 63 8.94 -8.21 5.45
N VAL A 64 8.38 -7.77 6.57
CA VAL A 64 8.48 -6.38 7.04
C VAL A 64 9.55 -6.26 8.12
N MET A 65 10.43 -5.28 7.94
CA MET A 65 11.53 -5.00 8.86
C MET A 65 11.34 -3.64 9.52
N ARG A 66 11.75 -3.54 10.77
CA ARG A 66 11.96 -2.29 11.49
C ARG A 66 13.32 -1.75 11.10
N ILE A 67 13.32 -0.50 10.65
CA ILE A 67 14.49 0.17 10.09
C ILE A 67 15.08 1.06 11.19
N PRO A 68 16.39 0.96 11.47
CA PRO A 68 17.05 1.87 12.40
C PRO A 68 17.13 3.26 11.76
N GLU A 69 17.03 4.32 12.58
CA GLU A 69 17.02 5.71 12.09
C GLU A 69 18.22 6.03 11.18
N LYS A 70 19.42 5.52 11.54
CA LYS A 70 20.66 5.71 10.77
C LYS A 70 20.61 5.17 9.34
N HIS A 71 19.74 4.20 9.05
CA HIS A 71 19.60 3.62 7.70
C HIS A 71 18.38 4.13 6.95
N LEU A 72 17.56 4.98 7.56
CA LEU A 72 16.32 5.49 6.98
C LEU A 72 16.55 6.23 5.65
N ALA A 73 17.55 7.11 5.57
CA ALA A 73 17.83 7.87 4.35
C ALA A 73 18.20 6.96 3.15
N ARG A 74 19.04 5.95 3.40
CA ARG A 74 19.42 4.95 2.39
C ARG A 74 18.22 4.13 1.94
N GLU A 75 17.35 3.76 2.87
CA GLU A 75 16.16 2.97 2.56
C GLU A 75 15.16 3.76 1.72
N ILE A 76 14.95 5.04 2.04
CA ILE A 76 14.09 5.93 1.25
C ILE A 76 14.64 6.12 -0.16
N GLU A 77 15.96 6.27 -0.33
CA GLU A 77 16.58 6.36 -1.65
C GLU A 77 16.38 5.07 -2.47
N ARG A 78 16.52 3.90 -1.83
CA ARG A 78 16.23 2.60 -2.45
C ARG A 78 14.77 2.49 -2.90
N ILE A 79 13.83 2.97 -2.07
CA ILE A 79 12.39 2.97 -2.35
C ILE A 79 12.06 3.95 -3.49
N ALA A 80 12.68 5.12 -3.51
CA ALA A 80 12.51 6.11 -4.57
C ALA A 80 13.03 5.55 -5.92
N ASN A 81 14.19 4.89 -5.92
CA ASN A 81 14.73 4.21 -7.10
C ASN A 81 13.86 3.05 -7.60
N ALA A 82 13.05 2.44 -6.73
CA ALA A 82 12.05 1.44 -7.12
C ALA A 82 10.78 2.08 -7.74
N GLY A 83 10.69 3.41 -7.80
CA GLY A 83 9.58 4.15 -8.42
C GLY A 83 8.40 4.41 -7.49
N ILE A 84 8.52 4.13 -6.18
CA ILE A 84 7.47 4.41 -5.20
C ILE A 84 7.62 5.86 -4.73
N ARG A 85 6.55 6.65 -4.94
CA ARG A 85 6.55 8.11 -4.69
C ARG A 85 5.99 8.52 -3.32
N SER A 86 5.42 7.58 -2.59
CA SER A 86 4.71 7.86 -1.34
C SER A 86 5.12 6.86 -0.26
N VAL A 87 5.60 7.39 0.87
CA VAL A 87 6.04 6.61 2.04
C VAL A 87 5.31 7.10 3.29
N MET A 88 4.77 6.17 4.07
CA MET A 88 4.10 6.44 5.34
C MET A 88 4.98 5.93 6.49
N THR A 89 5.53 6.83 7.28
CA THR A 89 6.48 6.47 8.35
C THR A 89 5.76 6.25 9.69
N PHE A 90 6.05 5.15 10.38
CA PHE A 90 5.57 4.89 11.74
C PHE A 90 6.75 4.78 12.70
N GLY A 91 6.76 5.61 13.74
CA GLY A 91 7.75 5.52 14.82
C GLY A 91 7.29 4.51 15.88
N ILE A 92 8.15 3.55 16.21
CA ILE A 92 7.95 2.61 17.31
C ILE A 92 8.72 3.16 18.52
N SER A 93 7.98 3.56 19.55
CA SER A 93 8.55 3.98 20.82
C SER A 93 8.44 2.85 21.84
N THR A 94 9.55 2.46 22.46
CA THR A 94 9.61 1.46 23.54
C THR A 94 8.98 1.97 24.85
N ILE A 95 8.64 3.26 24.91
CA ILE A 95 8.06 3.88 26.10
C ILE A 95 6.65 3.30 26.32
N PRO A 96 6.36 2.70 27.50
CA PRO A 96 5.00 2.29 27.82
C PRO A 96 4.10 3.53 27.80
N MET A 97 2.93 3.39 27.17
CA MET A 97 1.94 4.44 26.98
C MET A 97 1.52 5.03 28.33
N LYS A 98 2.17 6.11 28.75
CA LYS A 98 1.81 6.92 29.91
C LYS A 98 1.30 8.26 29.40
N PRO A 99 0.05 8.66 29.72
CA PRO A 99 -0.43 9.99 29.39
C PRO A 99 0.15 10.96 30.42
N ALA A 100 1.35 11.46 30.16
CA ALA A 100 1.91 12.57 30.92
C ALA A 100 2.74 13.44 29.99
N ALA A 101 2.38 14.73 29.97
CA ALA A 101 2.99 15.81 29.23
C ALA A 101 4.48 15.59 28.89
N MET A 102 4.81 15.60 27.60
CA MET A 102 6.20 15.74 27.17
C MET A 102 6.49 17.24 26.98
N PRO A 103 7.39 17.83 27.77
CA PRO A 103 7.93 19.16 27.45
C PRO A 103 8.75 19.01 26.16
N GLY A 104 8.69 20.05 25.31
CA GLY A 104 9.14 20.02 23.92
C GLY A 104 10.47 19.29 23.66
N GLY A 105 10.49 18.41 22.66
CA GLY A 105 11.72 17.76 22.19
C GLY A 105 11.50 16.64 21.18
N LYS A 106 10.42 15.84 21.29
CA LYS A 106 10.18 14.68 20.39
C LYS A 106 9.43 15.00 19.09
N MET A 107 8.73 16.13 19.01
CA MET A 107 8.01 16.53 17.78
C MET A 107 8.95 17.01 16.66
N ASP A 108 10.14 17.51 17.00
CA ASP A 108 11.09 18.03 16.00
C ASP A 108 11.81 16.91 15.25
N TRP A 109 12.00 15.76 15.89
CA TRP A 109 12.46 14.53 15.25
C TRP A 109 11.51 14.07 14.13
N TRP A 110 10.21 14.01 14.43
CA TRP A 110 9.17 13.66 13.46
C TRP A 110 9.04 14.70 12.34
N ARG A 111 9.40 15.97 12.59
CA ARG A 111 9.50 17.00 11.54
C ARG A 111 10.73 16.76 10.66
N GLY A 112 11.87 16.41 11.24
CA GLY A 112 13.10 16.08 10.52
C GLY A 112 12.96 14.84 9.62
N CYS A 113 12.43 13.74 10.16
CA CYS A 113 12.15 12.52 9.40
C CYS A 113 11.14 12.77 8.27
N ARG A 114 10.00 13.45 8.56
CA ARG A 114 9.05 13.81 7.50
C ARG A 114 9.66 14.72 6.44
N ALA A 115 10.47 15.70 6.84
CA ALA A 115 11.07 16.65 5.90
C ALA A 115 12.21 16.01 5.07
N SER A 116 12.92 15.03 5.62
CA SER A 116 13.93 14.25 4.89
C SER A 116 13.25 13.31 3.90
N ALA A 117 12.27 12.53 4.37
CA ALA A 117 11.49 11.63 3.53
C ALA A 117 10.73 12.38 2.42
N SER A 118 10.09 13.52 2.72
CA SER A 118 9.37 14.30 1.71
C SER A 118 10.31 14.90 0.67
N ARG A 119 11.49 15.39 1.06
CA ARG A 119 12.47 15.93 0.10
C ARG A 119 13.08 14.88 -0.81
N LEU A 120 13.33 13.67 -0.29
CA LEU A 120 13.87 12.56 -1.06
C LEU A 120 12.82 11.95 -2.02
N CYS A 121 11.54 11.92 -1.64
CA CYS A 121 10.45 11.41 -2.49
C CYS A 121 9.94 12.43 -3.54
N GLN A 122 10.31 13.72 -3.42
CA GLN A 122 9.94 14.78 -4.37
C GLN A 122 10.98 15.05 -5.46
N LYS A 123 12.13 14.37 -5.43
CA LYS A 123 13.13 14.36 -6.52
C LYS A 123 12.86 13.20 -7.46
#